data_AF-A0A6L4Z469-F1
#
_entry.id   AF-A0A6L4Z469-F1
#
_cell.length_a   1.000
_cell.length_b   1.000
_cell.length_c   1.000
_cell.angle_alpha   90.00
_cell.angle_beta   90.00
_cell.angle_gamma   90.00
#
_symmetry.space_group_name_H-M   'P 1'
#
loop_
_entity.id
_entity.type
_entity.pdbx_description
1 polymer ?
#
loop_
_entity_poly.entity_id
_entity_poly.type
_entity_poly.pdbx_seq_one_letter_code
_entity_poly.pdbx_strand_id
1 'polypeptide(L)'
;IPDFASQLGEGWRKSDVNTQGEYGYYQSLVEFLGKDKAQKGAAGWGGDQYIFYDRTDTDNNILVQFSTWDTEKDAEEFFQAYVERTSHRYPKAKQIIDEKNPKLITFNSDEGVLFIELRGQEVLSIEGGTESQLKALKDFTWKGYSKSNDLKDVKKVIAKR
;
A
#
# COMPACT_ATOMS: atom_id res chain seq x y z
N ILE A 1 6.95 8.30 4.20
CA ILE A 1 6.22 8.48 2.94
C ILE A 1 6.09 9.97 2.62
N PRO A 2 6.42 10.44 1.39
CA PRO A 2 6.35 11.85 1.01
C PRO A 2 4.93 12.44 1.04
N ASP A 3 4.81 13.77 1.08
CA ASP A 3 3.52 14.41 0.79
C ASP A 3 3.21 14.26 -0.71
N PHE A 4 2.08 13.62 -1.00
CA PHE A 4 1.69 13.25 -2.34
C PHE A 4 0.61 14.13 -2.95
N ALA A 5 0.12 15.14 -2.23
CA ALA A 5 -0.99 15.97 -2.71
C ALA A 5 -0.70 16.56 -4.10
N SER A 6 0.55 16.96 -4.35
CA SER A 6 0.99 17.48 -5.67
C SER A 6 0.89 16.46 -6.82
N GLN A 7 0.89 15.17 -6.54
CA GLN A 7 0.80 14.09 -7.54
C GLN A 7 -0.64 13.70 -7.85
N LEU A 8 -1.60 14.08 -7.00
CA LEU A 8 -3.00 13.68 -7.11
C LEU A 8 -3.86 14.65 -7.94
N GLY A 9 -3.37 15.88 -8.14
CA GLY A 9 -4.10 16.98 -8.76
C GLY A 9 -4.83 17.85 -7.73
N GLU A 10 -5.56 18.85 -8.22
CA GLU A 10 -6.37 19.72 -7.37
C GLU A 10 -7.51 18.95 -6.69
N GLY A 11 -7.94 19.43 -5.51
CA GLY A 11 -9.08 18.87 -4.78
C GLY A 11 -8.77 17.65 -3.92
N TRP A 12 -7.50 17.27 -3.75
CA TRP A 12 -7.09 16.24 -2.79
C TRP A 12 -6.50 16.85 -1.54
N ARG A 13 -6.95 16.37 -0.37
CA ARG A 13 -6.36 16.73 0.92
C ARG A 13 -5.92 15.47 1.65
N LYS A 14 -4.80 15.57 2.35
CA LYS A 14 -4.37 14.53 3.29
C LYS A 14 -5.25 14.61 4.54
N SER A 15 -6.03 13.57 4.78
CA SER A 15 -7.00 13.50 5.88
C SER A 15 -6.47 12.74 7.09
N ASP A 16 -5.62 11.73 6.88
CA ASP A 16 -4.97 11.00 7.97
C ASP A 16 -3.57 10.51 7.60
N VAL A 17 -2.69 10.41 8.60
CA VAL A 17 -1.36 9.79 8.50
C VAL A 17 -1.06 9.10 9.82
N ASN A 18 -0.88 7.79 9.77
CA ASN A 18 -0.51 7.05 10.96
C ASN A 18 0.26 5.77 10.62
N THR A 19 0.49 4.96 11.62
CA THR A 19 1.03 3.60 11.52
C THR A 19 -0.11 2.62 11.78
N GLN A 20 -0.26 1.63 10.90
CA GLN A 20 -1.26 0.57 11.03
C GLN A 20 -0.85 -0.43 12.12
N GLY A 21 0.45 -0.79 12.16
CA GLY A 21 1.01 -1.76 13.07
C GLY A 21 0.68 -3.21 12.72
N GLU A 22 1.45 -4.13 13.27
CA GLU A 22 1.24 -5.59 13.16
C GLU A 22 -0.22 -5.98 13.44
N TYR A 23 -0.77 -5.53 14.56
CA TYR A 23 -2.14 -5.87 14.94
C TYR A 23 -3.16 -5.32 13.94
N GLY A 24 -2.95 -4.13 13.38
CA GLY A 24 -3.84 -3.55 12.39
C GLY A 24 -3.84 -4.33 11.07
N TYR A 25 -2.68 -4.80 10.61
CA TYR A 25 -2.59 -5.71 9.47
C TYR A 25 -3.23 -7.06 9.78
N TYR A 26 -3.00 -7.62 10.97
CA TYR A 26 -3.69 -8.83 11.41
C TYR A 26 -5.23 -8.69 11.35
N GLN A 27 -5.78 -7.59 11.87
CA GLN A 27 -7.22 -7.33 11.79
C GLN A 27 -7.71 -7.22 10.33
N SER A 28 -6.94 -6.53 9.48
CA SER A 28 -7.28 -6.37 8.07
C SER A 28 -7.30 -7.70 7.30
N LEU A 29 -6.46 -8.66 7.70
CA LEU A 29 -6.36 -9.99 7.09
C LEU A 29 -7.39 -10.97 7.66
N VAL A 30 -7.59 -10.99 8.98
CA VAL A 30 -8.42 -12.01 9.65
C VAL A 30 -9.89 -11.94 9.24
N GLU A 31 -10.37 -10.74 8.90
CA GLU A 31 -11.71 -10.49 8.38
C GLU A 31 -12.03 -11.36 7.14
N PHE A 32 -11.02 -11.66 6.31
CA PHE A 32 -11.21 -12.34 5.01
C PHE A 32 -10.53 -13.70 4.89
N LEU A 33 -9.48 -13.97 5.69
CA LEU A 33 -8.61 -15.15 5.51
C LEU A 33 -8.65 -16.14 6.68
N GLY A 34 -9.29 -15.77 7.79
CA GLY A 34 -9.24 -16.55 9.03
C GLY A 34 -7.93 -16.38 9.80
N LYS A 35 -7.91 -16.92 11.02
CA LYS A 35 -6.88 -16.62 12.03
C LYS A 35 -5.48 -17.04 11.62
N ASP A 36 -5.29 -18.27 11.17
CA ASP A 36 -3.95 -18.83 10.93
C ASP A 36 -3.22 -18.09 9.81
N LYS A 37 -3.91 -17.84 8.68
CA LYS A 37 -3.36 -17.05 7.56
C LYS A 37 -3.08 -15.61 7.96
N ALA A 38 -3.98 -14.99 8.73
CA ALA A 38 -3.80 -13.61 9.18
C ALA A 38 -2.64 -13.45 10.16
N GLN A 39 -2.49 -14.39 11.11
CA GLN A 39 -1.36 -14.41 12.03
C GLN A 39 -0.04 -14.54 11.28
N LYS A 40 0.01 -15.50 10.33
CA LYS A 40 1.20 -15.71 9.51
C LYS A 40 1.54 -14.48 8.66
N GLY A 41 0.54 -13.94 7.95
CA GLY A 41 0.75 -12.80 7.06
C GLY A 41 1.08 -11.49 7.78
N ALA A 42 0.72 -11.35 9.06
CA ALA A 42 1.04 -10.14 9.84
C ALA A 42 2.32 -10.25 10.68
N ALA A 43 2.91 -11.44 10.80
CA ALA A 43 4.10 -11.66 11.61
C ALA A 43 5.34 -11.00 10.99
N GLY A 44 6.28 -10.57 11.84
CA GLY A 44 7.54 -9.97 11.39
C GLY A 44 7.39 -8.54 10.86
N TRP A 45 6.42 -7.79 11.37
CA TRP A 45 6.24 -6.38 11.01
C TRP A 45 7.40 -5.53 11.56
N GLY A 46 8.15 -4.90 10.65
CA GLY A 46 9.32 -4.05 10.97
C GLY A 46 9.01 -2.55 11.00
N GLY A 47 7.77 -2.16 10.67
CA GLY A 47 7.33 -0.76 10.61
C GLY A 47 6.43 -0.47 9.42
N ASP A 48 5.55 0.51 9.53
CA ASP A 48 4.79 1.01 8.39
C ASP A 48 4.42 2.49 8.54
N GLN A 49 3.91 3.04 7.45
CA GLN A 49 3.12 4.25 7.46
C GLN A 49 1.99 4.10 6.44
N TYR A 50 0.83 4.64 6.78
CA TYR A 50 -0.22 4.89 5.81
C TYR A 50 -0.53 6.38 5.71
N ILE A 51 -1.08 6.77 4.56
CA ILE A 51 -1.64 8.09 4.32
C ILE A 51 -3.01 7.90 3.69
N PHE A 52 -4.00 8.55 4.24
CA PHE A 52 -5.34 8.67 3.67
C PHE A 52 -5.52 10.05 3.04
N TYR A 53 -6.02 10.07 1.82
CA TYR A 53 -6.38 11.28 1.11
C TYR A 53 -7.88 11.28 0.82
N ASP A 54 -8.55 12.37 1.16
CA ASP A 54 -9.93 12.60 0.76
C ASP A 54 -9.94 13.55 -0.43
N ARG A 55 -10.87 13.30 -1.35
CA ARG A 55 -11.25 14.31 -2.32
C ARG A 55 -12.19 15.34 -1.67
N THR A 56 -12.10 16.60 -2.06
CA THR A 56 -12.86 17.69 -1.42
C THR A 56 -14.26 17.87 -1.99
N ASP A 57 -14.50 17.40 -3.21
CA ASP A 57 -15.72 17.56 -4.00
C ASP A 57 -16.54 16.27 -4.13
N THR A 58 -15.98 15.11 -3.76
CA THR A 58 -16.65 13.80 -3.79
C THR A 58 -16.26 12.96 -2.57
N ASP A 59 -16.93 11.82 -2.37
CA ASP A 59 -16.57 10.84 -1.32
C ASP A 59 -15.41 9.90 -1.74
N ASN A 60 -14.68 10.24 -2.82
CA ASN A 60 -13.56 9.43 -3.27
C ASN A 60 -12.40 9.61 -2.30
N ASN A 61 -11.69 8.52 -2.03
CA ASN A 61 -10.54 8.49 -1.17
C ASN A 61 -9.40 7.70 -1.80
N ILE A 62 -8.18 7.99 -1.37
CA ILE A 62 -6.99 7.22 -1.71
C ILE A 62 -6.28 6.81 -0.42
N LEU A 63 -6.06 5.51 -0.26
CA LEU A 63 -5.23 4.95 0.79
C LEU A 63 -3.87 4.56 0.20
N VAL A 64 -2.78 5.08 0.77
CA VAL A 64 -1.41 4.64 0.48
C VAL A 64 -0.84 3.98 1.71
N GLN A 65 -0.35 2.76 1.61
CA GLN A 65 0.28 2.01 2.70
C GLN A 65 1.66 1.54 2.26
N PHE A 66 2.68 1.82 3.08
CA PHE A 66 4.03 1.31 2.85
C PHE A 66 4.54 0.66 4.13
N SER A 67 4.77 -0.64 4.07
CA SER A 67 5.25 -1.47 5.19
C SER A 67 6.62 -2.05 4.91
N THR A 68 7.44 -2.18 5.96
CA THR A 68 8.69 -2.94 5.98
C THR A 68 8.52 -4.13 6.92
N TRP A 69 9.13 -5.25 6.56
CA TRP A 69 9.09 -6.50 7.29
C TRP A 69 10.49 -6.92 7.73
N ASP A 70 10.58 -7.75 8.76
CA ASP A 70 11.83 -8.18 9.39
C ASP A 70 12.71 -9.02 8.46
N THR A 71 12.06 -9.75 7.52
CA THR A 71 12.74 -10.52 6.48
C THR A 71 12.01 -10.43 5.14
N GLU A 72 12.69 -10.75 4.05
CA GLU A 72 12.06 -10.84 2.72
C GLU A 72 10.95 -11.91 2.70
N LYS A 73 11.11 -12.96 3.50
CA LYS A 73 10.11 -14.01 3.64
C LYS A 73 8.84 -13.48 4.31
N ASP A 74 8.97 -12.71 5.37
CA ASP A 74 7.82 -12.10 6.06
C ASP A 74 7.09 -11.13 5.13
N ALA A 75 7.84 -10.35 4.33
CA ALA A 75 7.25 -9.48 3.30
C ALA A 75 6.51 -10.27 2.20
N GLU A 76 7.04 -11.41 1.77
CA GLU A 76 6.38 -12.32 0.82
C GLU A 76 5.10 -12.94 1.39
N GLU A 77 5.13 -13.35 2.66
CA GLU A 77 3.97 -13.91 3.35
C GLU A 77 2.86 -12.86 3.52
N PHE A 78 3.21 -11.62 3.91
CA PHE A 78 2.27 -10.51 3.94
C PHE A 78 1.72 -10.18 2.55
N PHE A 79 2.59 -10.05 1.55
CA PHE A 79 2.17 -9.72 0.18
C PHE A 79 1.15 -10.72 -0.36
N GLN A 80 1.42 -12.02 -0.20
CA GLN A 80 0.50 -13.08 -0.63
C GLN A 80 -0.83 -13.01 0.12
N ALA A 81 -0.78 -12.83 1.45
CA ALA A 81 -1.98 -12.68 2.26
C ALA A 81 -2.78 -11.43 1.86
N TYR A 82 -2.14 -10.29 1.63
CA TYR A 82 -2.82 -9.04 1.28
C TYR A 82 -3.46 -9.12 -0.12
N VAL A 83 -2.80 -9.79 -1.08
CA VAL A 83 -3.37 -10.08 -2.41
C VAL A 83 -4.60 -10.99 -2.29
N GLU A 84 -4.53 -12.09 -1.53
CA GLU A 84 -5.66 -13.01 -1.31
C GLU A 84 -6.82 -12.30 -0.59
N ARG A 85 -6.51 -11.51 0.44
CA ARG A 85 -7.50 -10.70 1.16
C ARG A 85 -8.21 -9.73 0.22
N THR A 86 -7.45 -9.10 -0.67
CA THR A 86 -7.99 -8.14 -1.64
C THR A 86 -8.92 -8.79 -2.64
N SER A 87 -8.60 -10.00 -3.13
CA SER A 87 -9.49 -10.74 -4.03
C SER A 87 -10.80 -11.17 -3.33
N HIS A 88 -10.76 -11.48 -2.03
CA HIS A 88 -11.97 -11.75 -1.24
C HIS A 88 -12.79 -10.49 -0.96
N ARG A 89 -12.13 -9.36 -0.67
CA ARG A 89 -12.80 -8.08 -0.45
C ARG A 89 -13.48 -7.56 -1.71
N TYR A 90 -12.82 -7.72 -2.86
CA TYR A 90 -13.32 -7.28 -4.17
C TYR A 90 -13.49 -8.48 -5.12
N PRO A 91 -14.49 -9.34 -4.90
CA PRO A 91 -14.65 -10.59 -5.65
C PRO A 91 -14.98 -10.38 -7.14
N LYS A 92 -15.41 -9.16 -7.52
CA LYS A 92 -15.69 -8.78 -8.91
C LYS A 92 -14.52 -8.05 -9.56
N ALA A 93 -13.48 -7.70 -8.81
CA ALA A 93 -12.35 -6.98 -9.38
C ALA A 93 -11.57 -7.87 -10.35
N LYS A 94 -11.19 -7.29 -11.48
CA LYS A 94 -10.29 -7.96 -12.42
C LYS A 94 -8.87 -7.86 -11.89
N GLN A 95 -8.31 -8.99 -11.50
CA GLN A 95 -6.89 -9.09 -11.15
C GLN A 95 -6.04 -9.11 -12.42
N ILE A 96 -5.03 -8.25 -12.46
CA ILE A 96 -4.08 -8.09 -13.56
C ILE A 96 -2.68 -8.31 -12.96
N ILE A 97 -1.96 -9.29 -13.52
CA ILE A 97 -0.60 -9.63 -13.11
C ILE A 97 0.34 -9.10 -14.18
N ASP A 98 1.37 -8.36 -13.77
CA ASP A 98 2.43 -7.95 -14.69
C ASP A 98 3.37 -9.14 -14.94
N GLU A 99 3.39 -9.68 -16.16
CA GLU A 99 4.26 -10.81 -16.52
C GLU A 99 5.75 -10.52 -16.32
N LYS A 100 6.15 -9.24 -16.40
CA LYS A 100 7.53 -8.81 -16.19
C LYS A 100 7.85 -8.54 -14.73
N ASN A 101 6.82 -8.36 -13.89
CA ASN A 101 6.95 -8.14 -12.47
C ASN A 101 5.81 -8.84 -11.70
N PRO A 102 5.91 -10.16 -11.46
CA PRO A 102 4.86 -10.91 -10.75
C PRO A 102 4.66 -10.47 -9.30
N LYS A 103 5.60 -9.66 -8.76
CA LYS A 103 5.49 -9.03 -7.44
C LYS A 103 4.69 -7.71 -7.49
N LEU A 104 4.09 -7.35 -8.63
CA LEU A 104 3.15 -6.25 -8.81
C LEU A 104 1.81 -6.80 -9.28
N ILE A 105 0.77 -6.59 -8.47
CA ILE A 105 -0.60 -6.99 -8.77
C ILE A 105 -1.49 -5.75 -8.80
N THR A 106 -2.31 -5.65 -9.84
CA THR A 106 -3.33 -4.61 -9.96
C THR A 106 -4.72 -5.25 -9.90
N PHE A 107 -5.65 -4.61 -9.21
CA PHE A 107 -7.06 -4.96 -9.18
C PHE A 107 -7.87 -3.79 -9.73
N ASN A 108 -8.66 -4.04 -10.75
CA ASN A 108 -9.61 -3.06 -11.28
C ASN A 108 -11.01 -3.43 -10.79
N SER A 109 -11.58 -2.60 -9.93
CA SER A 109 -12.93 -2.75 -9.37
C SER A 109 -13.83 -1.57 -9.76
N ASP A 110 -15.13 -1.72 -9.54
CA ASP A 110 -16.09 -0.62 -9.74
C ASP A 110 -15.87 0.53 -8.73
N GLU A 111 -15.19 0.26 -7.61
CA GLU A 111 -14.87 1.22 -6.55
C GLU A 111 -13.51 1.92 -6.76
N GLY A 112 -12.79 1.56 -7.82
CA GLY A 112 -11.51 2.13 -8.18
C GLY A 112 -10.43 1.07 -8.42
N VAL A 113 -9.20 1.56 -8.56
CA VAL A 113 -8.03 0.73 -8.82
C VAL A 113 -7.27 0.49 -7.52
N LEU A 114 -6.68 -0.69 -7.40
CA LEU A 114 -5.78 -1.03 -6.30
C LEU A 114 -4.50 -1.66 -6.85
N PHE A 115 -3.35 -1.25 -6.31
CA PHE A 115 -2.05 -1.84 -6.60
C PHE A 115 -1.45 -2.41 -5.32
N ILE A 116 -0.77 -3.55 -5.43
CA ILE A 116 0.08 -4.13 -4.38
C ILE A 116 1.40 -4.49 -5.03
N GLU A 117 2.51 -3.96 -4.50
CA GLU A 117 3.86 -4.25 -4.99
C GLU A 117 4.79 -4.64 -3.85
N LEU A 118 5.49 -5.75 -4.03
CA LEU A 118 6.56 -6.21 -3.15
C LEU A 118 7.94 -5.92 -3.78
N ARG A 119 8.85 -5.33 -3.00
CA ARG A 119 10.28 -5.19 -3.34
C ARG A 119 11.13 -5.44 -2.10
N GLY A 120 11.96 -6.49 -2.11
CA GLY A 120 12.79 -6.82 -0.95
C GLY A 120 11.94 -7.12 0.28
N GLN A 121 12.08 -6.29 1.31
CA GLN A 121 11.36 -6.38 2.59
C GLN A 121 10.16 -5.41 2.64
N GLU A 122 9.86 -4.74 1.54
CA GLU A 122 8.93 -3.63 1.48
C GLU A 122 7.70 -3.99 0.65
N VAL A 123 6.53 -3.68 1.18
CA VAL A 123 5.25 -3.82 0.48
C VAL A 123 4.56 -2.47 0.42
N LEU A 124 4.21 -2.05 -0.81
CA LEU A 124 3.43 -0.87 -1.10
C LEU A 124 2.03 -1.29 -1.57
N SER A 125 0.99 -0.78 -0.92
CA SER A 125 -0.38 -0.86 -1.41
C SER A 125 -0.96 0.54 -1.63
N ILE A 126 -1.69 0.72 -2.74
CA ILE A 126 -2.41 1.96 -3.03
C ILE A 126 -3.80 1.62 -3.56
N GLU A 127 -4.84 2.27 -3.04
CA GLU A 127 -6.26 1.96 -3.32
C GLU A 127 -7.08 3.24 -3.56
N GLY A 128 -8.08 3.19 -4.45
CA GLY A 128 -9.20 4.16 -4.53
C GLY A 128 -9.07 5.30 -5.56
N GLY A 129 -7.96 5.39 -6.29
CA GLY A 129 -7.72 6.42 -7.31
C GLY A 129 -7.82 5.91 -8.75
N THR A 130 -7.49 6.78 -9.70
CA THR A 130 -7.30 6.40 -11.11
C THR A 130 -5.97 5.68 -11.32
N GLU A 131 -5.85 4.89 -12.39
CA GLU A 131 -4.59 4.22 -12.76
C GLU A 131 -3.42 5.21 -12.87
N SER A 132 -3.65 6.40 -13.41
CA SER A 132 -2.62 7.43 -13.57
C SER A 132 -2.13 7.97 -12.22
N GLN A 133 -3.04 8.27 -11.30
CA GLN A 133 -2.70 8.74 -9.95
C GLN A 133 -1.91 7.67 -9.19
N LEU A 134 -2.37 6.43 -9.24
CA LEU A 134 -1.72 5.32 -8.53
C LEU A 134 -0.35 5.02 -9.11
N LYS A 135 -0.18 5.09 -10.44
CA LYS A 135 1.14 5.00 -11.07
C LYS A 135 2.09 6.11 -10.60
N ALA A 136 1.62 7.36 -10.55
CA ALA A 136 2.43 8.49 -10.09
C ALA A 136 2.86 8.34 -8.63
N LEU A 137 1.92 7.96 -7.75
CA LEU A 137 2.17 7.67 -6.34
C LEU A 137 3.19 6.54 -6.16
N LYS A 138 3.02 5.45 -6.90
CA LYS A 138 3.94 4.30 -6.88
C LYS A 138 5.35 4.68 -7.28
N ASP A 139 5.49 5.32 -8.43
CA ASP A 139 6.80 5.72 -8.98
C ASP A 139 7.51 6.71 -8.03
N PHE A 140 6.76 7.64 -7.45
CA PHE A 140 7.30 8.62 -6.51
C PHE A 140 7.68 8.01 -5.16
N THR A 141 6.88 7.08 -4.63
CA THR A 141 7.18 6.36 -3.37
C THR A 141 8.46 5.56 -3.51
N TRP A 142 8.58 4.74 -4.56
CA TRP A 142 9.77 3.92 -4.76
C TRP A 142 11.02 4.71 -5.09
N LYS A 143 10.90 5.82 -5.82
CA LYS A 143 12.02 6.75 -6.07
C LYS A 143 12.49 7.42 -4.77
N GLY A 144 11.59 7.69 -3.84
CA GLY A 144 11.93 8.19 -2.50
C GLY A 144 12.69 7.14 -1.70
N TYR A 145 12.17 5.91 -1.66
CA TYR A 145 12.75 4.79 -0.94
C TYR A 145 14.17 4.44 -1.43
N SER A 146 14.37 4.35 -2.75
CA SER A 146 15.68 3.99 -3.34
C SER A 146 16.81 4.98 -3.03
N LYS A 147 16.47 6.22 -2.64
CA LYS A 147 17.44 7.24 -2.24
C LYS A 147 17.81 7.17 -0.76
N SER A 148 16.99 6.54 0.07
CA SER A 148 17.16 6.51 1.52
C SER A 148 17.53 5.14 2.08
N ASN A 149 17.21 4.03 1.40
CA ASN A 149 17.41 2.65 1.86
C ASN A 149 16.84 2.29 3.27
N ASP A 150 16.16 3.23 3.94
CA ASP A 150 15.50 3.06 5.24
C ASP A 150 14.26 3.98 5.29
N LEU A 151 13.12 3.43 5.73
CA LEU A 151 11.88 4.17 6.02
C LEU A 151 12.08 5.37 6.94
N LYS A 152 13.04 5.31 7.87
CA LYS A 152 13.41 6.41 8.77
C LYS A 152 14.10 7.54 8.02
N ASP A 153 14.87 7.23 6.98
CA ASP A 153 15.57 8.23 6.16
C ASP A 153 14.69 8.79 5.03
N VAL A 154 13.69 8.03 4.56
CA VAL A 154 12.58 8.58 3.74
C VAL A 154 12.04 9.84 4.43
N LYS A 155 11.75 9.79 5.75
CA LYS A 155 11.24 10.94 6.53
C LYS A 155 12.16 12.18 6.48
N LYS A 156 13.49 12.01 6.52
CA LYS A 156 14.46 13.13 6.48
C LYS A 156 14.59 13.76 5.09
N VAL A 157 14.50 12.96 4.03
CA VAL A 157 14.54 13.45 2.64
C VAL A 157 13.28 14.25 2.32
N ILE A 158 12.17 13.95 2.98
CA ILE A 158 10.86 14.59 2.77
C ILE A 158 10.69 15.86 3.60
N ALA A 159 11.14 15.88 4.86
CA ALA A 159 10.96 17.03 5.75
C ALA A 159 11.81 18.27 5.39
N LYS A 160 12.56 18.23 4.29
CA LYS A 160 13.50 19.29 3.88
C LYS A 160 13.02 20.15 2.71
N ARG A 161 11.71 20.18 2.43
CA ARG A 161 11.12 21.08 1.42
C ARG A 161 9.82 21.68 1.89
#